data_AF-F0XIX8-F1
#
_entry.id   AF-F0XIX8-F1
#
_cell.length_a   1.000
_cell.length_b   1.000
_cell.length_c   1.000
_cell.angle_alpha   90.00
_cell.angle_beta   90.00
_cell.angle_gamma   90.00
#
_symmetry.space_group_name_H-M   'P 1'
#
loop_
_entity.id
_entity.type
_entity.pdbx_description
1 polymer ?
#
loop_
_entity_poly.entity_id
_entity_poly.type
_entity_poly.pdbx_seq_one_letter_code
_entity_poly.pdbx_strand_id
1 'polypeptide(L)'
;MKAFEEYLPDDVDIVSCHSLHGPNVDTRGQPLVMIKHRASDESFAKVETVLSCLGSKHVYLTAALHDRITADTQAVTHVAFLSMGKAWHAMQQFPWEGARYVGGIENVKINLMLRIYAQKWHVYAGLAIMNPEARKQIAQYAASTTELYKLMLEGRSDDLRRRVYEAKDRVFGTFENPKWAEKPLLNDGLLDRFGLGERPESVLPNNHLSLLAMVDCWSKLGIVPYDHMLCSTPLFRLRLGVTENLFRDSEKLDAALRVAIEDNTFRSDDLEFTFAARGWAECVNLGHFDTWKERFDVTQQFFQPRFASAIQVGNEMMRALLESKTG
;
A
#
# COMPACT_ATOMS: atom_id res chain seq x y z
N MET A 1 10.68 -17.48 -11.69
CA MET A 1 11.85 -18.38 -11.75
C MET A 1 11.45 -19.82 -12.04
N LYS A 2 10.57 -20.45 -11.25
CA LYS A 2 10.12 -21.84 -11.47
C LYS A 2 9.81 -22.23 -12.92
N ALA A 3 9.03 -21.42 -13.65
CA ALA A 3 8.73 -21.69 -15.05
C ALA A 3 9.99 -21.69 -15.95
N PHE A 4 10.96 -20.80 -15.69
CA PHE A 4 12.22 -20.82 -16.43
C PHE A 4 13.07 -22.05 -16.07
N GLU A 5 13.11 -22.44 -14.80
CA GLU A 5 13.82 -23.64 -14.34
C GLU A 5 13.23 -24.92 -14.95
N GLU A 6 11.90 -24.98 -15.11
CA GLU A 6 11.19 -26.16 -15.60
C GLU A 6 11.25 -26.30 -17.13
N TYR A 7 11.16 -25.19 -17.86
CA TYR A 7 10.96 -25.22 -19.31
C TYR A 7 12.16 -24.76 -20.14
N LEU A 8 13.17 -24.10 -19.55
CA LEU A 8 14.37 -23.68 -20.29
C LEU A 8 15.52 -24.70 -20.17
N PRO A 9 16.18 -25.05 -21.29
CA PRO A 9 17.37 -25.91 -21.28
C PRO A 9 18.49 -25.41 -20.35
N ASP A 10 19.33 -26.34 -19.87
CA ASP A 10 20.41 -26.06 -18.92
C ASP A 10 21.53 -25.18 -19.50
N ASP A 11 21.67 -25.12 -20.81
CA ASP A 11 22.63 -24.27 -21.52
C ASP A 11 22.12 -22.83 -21.77
N VAL A 12 20.95 -22.48 -21.22
CA VAL A 12 20.38 -21.12 -21.33
C VAL A 12 20.64 -20.32 -20.05
N ASP A 13 21.31 -19.18 -20.24
CA ASP A 13 21.52 -18.17 -19.21
C ASP A 13 20.24 -17.35 -18.93
N ILE A 14 19.86 -17.24 -17.65
CA ILE A 14 18.66 -16.56 -17.16
C ILE A 14 19.07 -15.35 -16.32
N VAL A 15 18.87 -14.16 -16.89
CA VAL A 15 18.98 -12.87 -16.21
C VAL A 15 17.62 -12.18 -16.29
N SER A 16 17.07 -11.82 -15.12
CA SER A 16 15.80 -11.11 -15.05
C SER A 16 16.02 -9.69 -14.55
N CYS A 17 15.11 -8.80 -14.91
CA CYS A 17 15.08 -7.45 -14.37
C CYS A 17 13.65 -7.03 -14.01
N HIS A 18 13.52 -6.03 -13.14
CA HIS A 18 12.25 -5.41 -12.79
C HIS A 18 12.47 -3.92 -12.56
N SER A 19 11.91 -3.10 -13.44
CA SER A 19 11.94 -1.65 -13.28
C SER A 19 10.84 -1.21 -12.31
N LEU A 20 11.20 -0.54 -11.21
CA LEU A 20 10.28 -0.18 -10.14
C LEU A 20 9.58 1.17 -10.38
N HIS A 21 9.02 1.35 -11.58
CA HIS A 21 8.22 2.53 -11.93
C HIS A 21 7.10 2.20 -12.92
N GLY A 22 6.12 3.09 -13.02
CA GLY A 22 5.04 2.97 -14.01
C GLY A 22 5.53 3.31 -15.44
N PRO A 23 4.78 2.90 -16.48
CA PRO A 23 5.20 3.07 -17.88
C PRO A 23 5.37 4.53 -18.33
N ASN A 24 4.71 5.47 -17.64
CA ASN A 24 4.74 6.90 -17.97
C ASN A 24 5.77 7.69 -17.14
N VAL A 25 6.70 7.01 -16.46
CA VAL A 25 7.71 7.63 -15.59
C VAL A 25 9.08 7.52 -16.25
N ASP A 26 9.85 8.61 -16.22
CA ASP A 26 11.25 8.64 -16.65
C ASP A 26 12.08 7.63 -15.84
N THR A 27 12.83 6.78 -16.53
CA THR A 27 13.66 5.72 -15.96
C THR A 27 14.88 6.25 -15.21
N ARG A 28 15.31 7.49 -15.51
CA ARG A 28 16.53 8.08 -14.97
C ARG A 28 16.45 8.23 -13.45
N GLY A 29 17.46 7.67 -12.76
CA GLY A 29 17.53 7.66 -11.30
C GLY A 29 16.51 6.76 -10.60
N GLN A 30 15.59 6.11 -11.33
CA GLN A 30 14.66 5.13 -10.76
C GLN A 30 15.38 3.79 -10.52
N PRO A 31 14.96 3.00 -9.52
CA PRO A 31 15.58 1.71 -9.26
C PRO A 31 15.20 0.68 -10.32
N LEU A 32 16.22 0.02 -10.88
CA LEU A 32 16.09 -1.12 -11.77
C LEU A 32 16.69 -2.34 -11.07
N VAL A 33 15.84 -3.28 -10.67
CA VAL A 33 16.30 -4.52 -10.04
C VAL A 33 16.88 -5.44 -11.10
N MET A 34 18.07 -5.98 -10.83
CA MET A 34 18.78 -6.94 -11.65
C MET A 34 18.95 -8.24 -10.87
N ILE A 35 18.55 -9.36 -11.48
CA ILE A 35 18.55 -10.69 -10.86
C ILE A 35 19.34 -11.65 -11.74
N LYS A 36 20.55 -12.00 -11.27
CA LYS A 36 21.35 -13.09 -11.84
C LYS A 36 20.84 -14.41 -11.25
N HIS A 37 20.10 -15.20 -12.04
CA HIS A 37 19.45 -16.42 -11.53
C HIS A 37 20.25 -17.69 -11.87
N ARG A 38 20.33 -18.05 -13.15
CA ARG A 38 21.17 -19.14 -13.68
C ARG A 38 21.91 -18.58 -14.89
N ALA A 39 22.97 -17.83 -14.65
CA ALA A 39 23.70 -17.16 -15.73
C ALA A 39 25.19 -17.07 -15.45
N SER A 40 26.01 -17.03 -16.49
CA SER A 40 27.42 -16.64 -16.40
C SER A 40 27.58 -15.15 -16.00
N ASP A 41 28.77 -14.78 -15.49
CA ASP A 41 29.10 -13.37 -15.23
C ASP A 41 29.15 -12.54 -16.53
N GLU A 42 29.60 -13.15 -17.62
CA GLU A 42 29.67 -12.51 -18.94
C GLU A 42 28.27 -12.14 -19.45
N SER A 43 27.32 -13.08 -19.44
CA SER A 43 25.94 -12.80 -19.84
C SER A 43 25.27 -11.77 -18.94
N PHE A 44 25.53 -11.83 -17.63
CA PHE A 44 25.00 -10.83 -16.70
C PHE A 44 25.53 -9.42 -17.01
N ALA A 45 26.85 -9.28 -17.17
CA ALA A 45 27.49 -8.02 -17.53
C ALA A 45 27.01 -7.47 -18.87
N LYS A 46 26.75 -8.35 -19.84
CA LYS A 46 26.17 -7.97 -21.14
C LYS A 46 24.77 -7.38 -20.98
N VAL A 47 23.88 -8.03 -20.24
CA VAL A 47 22.51 -7.54 -20.00
C VAL A 47 22.55 -6.22 -19.23
N GLU A 48 23.39 -6.12 -18.20
CA GLU A 48 23.62 -4.89 -17.45
C GLU A 48 24.09 -3.74 -18.36
N THR A 49 25.06 -4.00 -19.25
CA THR A 49 25.56 -3.02 -20.21
C THR A 49 24.44 -2.52 -21.14
N VAL A 50 23.62 -3.43 -21.66
CA VAL A 50 22.48 -3.08 -22.51
C VAL A 50 21.47 -2.20 -21.76
N LEU A 51 21.16 -2.52 -20.51
CA LEU A 51 20.17 -1.78 -19.70
C LEU A 51 20.71 -0.46 -19.13
N SER A 52 22.03 -0.24 -19.13
CA SER A 52 22.64 1.02 -18.67
C SER A 52 22.14 2.25 -19.42
N CYS A 53 21.69 2.09 -20.67
CA CYS A 53 21.14 3.17 -21.48
C CYS A 53 19.88 3.82 -20.88
N LEU A 54 19.19 3.13 -19.95
CA LEU A 54 18.01 3.65 -19.25
C LEU A 54 18.35 4.72 -18.21
N GLY A 55 19.63 4.84 -17.81
CA GLY A 55 20.06 5.76 -16.74
C GLY A 55 19.45 5.45 -15.37
N SER A 56 18.93 4.24 -15.19
CA SER A 56 18.35 3.77 -13.93
C SER A 56 19.44 3.42 -12.93
N LYS A 57 19.10 3.48 -11.63
CA LYS A 57 19.97 2.99 -10.57
C LYS A 57 19.84 1.47 -10.47
N HIS A 58 20.87 0.74 -10.86
CA HIS A 58 20.86 -0.72 -10.79
C HIS A 58 20.88 -1.18 -9.32
N VAL A 59 20.02 -2.15 -8.99
CA VAL A 59 19.92 -2.77 -7.66
C VAL A 59 20.00 -4.28 -7.84
N TYR A 60 21.01 -4.91 -7.27
CA TYR A 60 21.24 -6.35 -7.44
C TYR A 60 20.56 -7.14 -6.32
N LEU A 61 19.65 -8.04 -6.67
CA LEU A 61 18.91 -8.87 -5.72
C LEU A 61 18.84 -10.32 -6.22
N THR A 62 18.70 -11.25 -5.28
CA THR A 62 18.21 -12.60 -5.60
C THR A 62 16.71 -12.56 -5.87
N ALA A 63 16.17 -13.53 -6.61
CA ALA A 63 14.73 -13.62 -6.85
C ALA A 63 13.92 -13.70 -5.55
N ALA A 64 14.40 -14.48 -4.57
CA ALA A 64 13.74 -14.61 -3.27
C ALA A 64 13.72 -13.29 -2.48
N LEU A 65 14.84 -12.54 -2.49
CA LEU A 65 14.92 -11.25 -1.80
C LEU A 65 14.05 -10.19 -2.49
N HIS A 66 14.05 -10.17 -3.83
CA HIS A 66 13.16 -9.33 -4.62
C HIS A 66 11.68 -9.59 -4.28
N ASP A 67 11.25 -10.86 -4.28
CA ASP A 67 9.86 -11.22 -4.01
C ASP A 67 9.45 -10.86 -2.58
N ARG A 68 10.35 -11.02 -1.61
CA ARG A 68 10.12 -10.58 -0.22
C ARG A 68 9.97 -9.06 -0.12
N ILE A 69 10.90 -8.29 -0.68
CA ILE A 69 10.86 -6.81 -0.65
C ILE A 69 9.62 -6.28 -1.34
N THR A 70 9.26 -6.83 -2.51
CA THR A 70 8.06 -6.40 -3.24
C THR A 70 6.78 -6.74 -2.47
N ALA A 71 6.71 -7.88 -1.80
CA ALA A 71 5.60 -8.18 -0.90
C ALA A 71 5.53 -7.16 0.25
N ASP A 72 6.62 -6.98 0.99
CA ASP A 72 6.70 -6.11 2.18
C ASP A 72 6.36 -4.64 1.88
N THR A 73 6.68 -4.18 0.67
CA THR A 73 6.44 -2.78 0.26
C THR A 73 5.10 -2.56 -0.44
N GLN A 74 4.47 -3.60 -1.00
CA GLN A 74 3.31 -3.41 -1.87
C GLN A 74 2.07 -4.18 -1.41
N ALA A 75 2.19 -5.44 -0.99
CA ALA A 75 1.05 -6.36 -0.82
C ALA A 75 0.00 -5.85 0.17
N VAL A 76 0.40 -5.57 1.42
CA VAL A 76 -0.48 -5.05 2.48
C VAL A 76 -1.12 -3.73 2.05
N THR A 77 -0.34 -2.85 1.43
CA THR A 77 -0.83 -1.53 1.04
C THR A 77 -1.84 -1.62 -0.11
N HIS A 78 -1.60 -2.47 -1.11
CA HIS A 78 -2.53 -2.66 -2.22
C HIS A 78 -3.85 -3.24 -1.73
N VAL A 79 -3.82 -4.31 -0.92
CA VAL A 79 -5.06 -4.94 -0.45
C VAL A 79 -5.87 -3.98 0.43
N ALA A 80 -5.23 -3.15 1.25
CA ALA A 80 -5.93 -2.14 2.03
C ALA A 80 -6.73 -1.18 1.14
N PHE A 81 -6.10 -0.57 0.14
CA PHE A 81 -6.80 0.39 -0.74
C PHE A 81 -7.79 -0.28 -1.69
N LEU A 82 -7.54 -1.52 -2.11
CA LEU A 82 -8.54 -2.35 -2.81
C LEU A 82 -9.76 -2.60 -1.91
N SER A 83 -9.54 -2.87 -0.64
CA SER A 83 -10.60 -3.08 0.35
C SER A 83 -11.41 -1.81 0.58
N MET A 84 -10.76 -0.64 0.62
CA MET A 84 -11.45 0.66 0.71
C MET A 84 -12.38 0.88 -0.48
N GLY A 85 -11.89 0.69 -1.71
CA GLY A 85 -12.74 0.83 -2.90
C GLY A 85 -13.90 -0.15 -2.91
N LYS A 86 -13.68 -1.40 -2.47
CA LYS A 86 -14.75 -2.39 -2.43
C LYS A 86 -15.80 -2.08 -1.36
N ALA A 87 -15.39 -1.56 -0.21
CA ALA A 87 -16.30 -1.12 0.84
C ALA A 87 -17.18 0.05 0.38
N TRP A 88 -16.59 1.06 -0.23
CA TRP A 88 -17.35 2.20 -0.77
C TRP A 88 -18.28 1.82 -1.92
N HIS A 89 -17.86 0.88 -2.77
CA HIS A 89 -18.74 0.28 -3.75
C HIS A 89 -19.91 -0.47 -3.07
N ALA A 90 -19.67 -1.27 -2.03
CA ALA A 90 -20.74 -1.97 -1.33
C ALA A 90 -21.75 -1.00 -0.69
N MET A 91 -21.24 0.12 -0.17
CA MET A 91 -22.04 1.23 0.37
C MET A 91 -22.67 2.13 -0.71
N GLN A 92 -22.39 1.89 -2.00
CA GLN A 92 -22.87 2.68 -3.15
C GLN A 92 -22.62 4.19 -2.98
N GLN A 93 -21.44 4.56 -2.47
CA GLN A 93 -21.09 5.96 -2.20
C GLN A 93 -19.73 6.35 -2.78
N PHE A 94 -19.62 7.60 -3.19
CA PHE A 94 -18.33 8.25 -3.45
C PHE A 94 -17.89 8.98 -2.17
N PRO A 95 -16.78 8.59 -1.55
CA PRO A 95 -16.41 9.07 -0.21
C PRO A 95 -16.18 10.59 -0.13
N TRP A 96 -15.77 11.22 -1.24
CA TRP A 96 -15.56 12.67 -1.34
C TRP A 96 -16.83 13.49 -1.65
N GLU A 97 -17.98 12.85 -1.89
CA GLU A 97 -19.26 13.55 -2.08
C GLU A 97 -19.99 13.80 -0.74
N GLY A 98 -19.58 13.10 0.33
CA GLY A 98 -20.06 13.33 1.69
C GLY A 98 -19.04 14.04 2.56
N ALA A 99 -19.43 14.38 3.80
CA ALA A 99 -18.54 15.05 4.76
C ALA A 99 -17.52 14.10 5.44
N ARG A 100 -17.68 12.78 5.30
CA ARG A 100 -16.95 11.75 6.08
C ARG A 100 -15.48 11.58 5.69
N TYR A 101 -15.15 11.73 4.41
CA TYR A 101 -13.80 11.41 3.91
C TYR A 101 -13.18 12.58 3.16
N VAL A 102 -13.17 13.76 3.79
CA VAL A 102 -12.63 14.98 3.18
C VAL A 102 -11.55 15.60 4.07
N GLY A 103 -10.41 15.93 3.46
CA GLY A 103 -9.31 16.63 4.12
C GLY A 103 -8.14 15.73 4.53
N GLY A 104 -6.96 16.32 4.67
CA GLY A 104 -5.74 15.69 5.17
C GLY A 104 -5.43 14.34 4.51
N ILE A 105 -5.23 13.33 5.35
CA ILE A 105 -4.83 12.00 4.92
C ILE A 105 -5.92 11.24 4.15
N GLU A 106 -7.20 11.61 4.27
CA GLU A 106 -8.29 10.99 3.51
C GLU A 106 -8.14 11.23 2.00
N ASN A 107 -7.75 12.44 1.62
CA ASN A 107 -7.48 12.80 0.22
C ASN A 107 -6.40 11.88 -0.38
N VAL A 108 -5.35 11.58 0.39
CA VAL A 108 -4.27 10.71 -0.08
C VAL A 108 -4.77 9.28 -0.24
N LYS A 109 -5.53 8.75 0.71
CA LYS A 109 -6.08 7.39 0.64
C LYS A 109 -7.04 7.22 -0.54
N ILE A 110 -7.90 8.21 -0.78
CA ILE A 110 -8.81 8.25 -1.94
C ILE A 110 -8.01 8.23 -3.24
N ASN A 111 -7.01 9.10 -3.37
CA ASN A 111 -6.16 9.16 -4.55
C ASN A 111 -5.40 7.84 -4.80
N LEU A 112 -4.89 7.21 -3.74
CA LEU A 112 -4.21 5.91 -3.83
C LEU A 112 -5.16 4.81 -4.29
N MET A 113 -6.38 4.78 -3.75
CA MET A 113 -7.44 3.84 -4.16
C MET A 113 -7.78 4.03 -5.64
N LEU A 114 -8.09 5.25 -6.07
CA LEU A 114 -8.46 5.54 -7.46
C LEU A 114 -7.32 5.22 -8.43
N ARG A 115 -6.07 5.50 -8.05
CA ARG A 115 -4.89 5.11 -8.83
C ARG A 115 -4.77 3.60 -9.02
N ILE A 116 -5.20 2.79 -8.05
CA ILE A 116 -5.21 1.33 -8.17
C ILE A 116 -6.31 0.88 -9.12
N TYR A 117 -7.54 1.36 -8.92
CA TYR A 117 -8.66 0.99 -9.79
C TYR A 117 -8.58 1.57 -11.20
N ALA A 118 -7.77 2.60 -11.45
CA ALA A 118 -7.48 3.10 -12.80
C ALA A 118 -6.50 2.21 -13.60
N GLN A 119 -5.96 1.15 -13.00
CA GLN A 119 -5.00 0.23 -13.63
C GLN A 119 -5.65 -1.15 -13.91
N LYS A 120 -4.91 -2.02 -14.58
CA LYS A 120 -5.38 -3.37 -14.94
C LYS A 120 -5.33 -4.31 -13.73
N TRP A 121 -6.42 -5.03 -13.47
CA TRP A 121 -6.57 -5.96 -12.34
C TRP A 121 -5.42 -6.98 -12.22
N HIS A 122 -4.92 -7.47 -13.36
CA HIS A 122 -3.92 -8.56 -13.41
C HIS A 122 -2.55 -8.13 -12.84
N VAL A 123 -2.25 -6.83 -12.80
CA VAL A 123 -1.01 -6.31 -12.18
C VAL A 123 -1.04 -6.58 -10.66
N TYR A 124 -2.18 -6.34 -10.03
CA TYR A 124 -2.36 -6.57 -8.59
C TYR A 124 -2.60 -8.04 -8.27
N ALA A 125 -3.40 -8.73 -9.07
CA ALA A 125 -3.65 -10.16 -8.90
C ALA A 125 -2.37 -10.97 -9.05
N GLY A 126 -1.54 -10.64 -10.04
CA GLY A 126 -0.28 -11.33 -10.28
C GLY A 126 0.66 -11.24 -9.07
N LEU A 127 0.85 -10.05 -8.50
CA LEU A 127 1.63 -9.88 -7.28
C LEU A 127 0.99 -10.65 -6.11
N ALA A 128 -0.30 -10.43 -5.85
CA ALA A 128 -0.97 -10.96 -4.68
C ALA A 128 -1.05 -12.50 -4.69
N ILE A 129 -1.39 -13.08 -5.84
CA ILE A 129 -1.61 -14.52 -5.99
C ILE A 129 -0.29 -15.23 -6.28
N MET A 130 0.63 -14.72 -7.10
CA MET A 130 1.80 -15.51 -7.49
C MET A 130 2.96 -15.42 -6.48
N ASN A 131 2.98 -14.42 -5.60
CA ASN A 131 4.02 -14.25 -4.60
C ASN A 131 3.60 -14.88 -3.25
N PRO A 132 4.24 -15.98 -2.79
CA PRO A 132 3.88 -16.63 -1.53
C PRO A 132 4.01 -15.74 -0.29
N GLU A 133 4.96 -14.80 -0.28
CA GLU A 133 5.13 -13.84 0.81
C GLU A 133 3.97 -12.83 0.83
N ALA A 134 3.49 -12.40 -0.34
CA ALA A 134 2.30 -11.56 -0.44
C ALA A 134 1.05 -12.28 0.07
N ARG A 135 0.88 -13.58 -0.21
CA ARG A 135 -0.26 -14.37 0.30
C ARG A 135 -0.32 -14.36 1.83
N LYS A 136 0.82 -14.63 2.49
CA LYS A 136 0.93 -14.60 3.96
C LYS A 136 0.55 -13.22 4.53
N GLN A 137 1.05 -12.16 3.90
CA GLN A 137 0.78 -10.78 4.30
C GLN A 137 -0.69 -10.40 4.14
N ILE A 138 -1.31 -10.76 3.03
CA ILE A 138 -2.71 -10.46 2.75
C ILE A 138 -3.63 -11.22 3.72
N ALA A 139 -3.32 -12.48 4.01
CA ALA A 139 -4.05 -13.27 5.00
C ALA A 139 -3.93 -12.65 6.41
N GLN A 140 -2.72 -12.26 6.83
CA GLN A 140 -2.52 -11.59 8.11
C GLN A 140 -3.21 -10.22 8.16
N TYR A 141 -3.19 -9.45 7.07
CA TYR A 141 -3.86 -8.15 7.02
C TYR A 141 -5.38 -8.28 7.22
N ALA A 142 -6.01 -9.29 6.60
CA ALA A 142 -7.42 -9.58 6.81
C ALA A 142 -7.72 -10.00 8.26
N ALA A 143 -6.83 -10.79 8.88
CA ALA A 143 -6.94 -11.17 10.28
C ALA A 143 -6.80 -9.94 11.21
N SER A 144 -5.75 -9.13 11.02
CA SER A 144 -5.51 -7.88 11.75
C SER A 144 -6.69 -6.92 11.65
N THR A 145 -7.23 -6.71 10.44
CA THR A 145 -8.42 -5.87 10.21
C THR A 145 -9.61 -6.39 11.01
N THR A 146 -9.90 -7.70 10.91
CA THR A 146 -11.04 -8.33 11.58
C THR A 146 -10.91 -8.27 13.10
N GLU A 147 -9.73 -8.56 13.64
CA GLU A 147 -9.51 -8.58 15.09
C GLU A 147 -9.53 -7.18 15.71
N LEU A 148 -8.95 -6.18 15.05
CA LEU A 148 -9.04 -4.79 15.49
C LEU A 148 -10.49 -4.29 15.46
N TYR A 149 -11.23 -4.59 14.38
CA TYR A 149 -12.64 -4.23 14.28
C TYR A 149 -13.49 -4.88 15.39
N LYS A 150 -13.19 -6.14 15.76
CA LYS A 150 -13.87 -6.81 16.90
C LYS A 150 -13.60 -6.08 18.22
N LEU A 151 -12.35 -5.69 18.49
CA LEU A 151 -12.03 -4.91 19.70
C LEU A 151 -12.78 -3.56 19.72
N MET A 152 -12.88 -2.89 18.57
CA MET A 152 -13.67 -1.68 18.41
C MET A 152 -15.16 -1.94 18.70
N LEU A 153 -15.73 -3.01 18.14
CA LEU A 153 -17.14 -3.39 18.31
C LEU A 153 -17.50 -3.77 19.75
N GLU A 154 -16.60 -4.48 20.43
CA GLU A 154 -16.77 -4.92 21.82
C GLU A 154 -16.47 -3.79 22.83
N GLY A 155 -16.04 -2.61 22.38
CA GLY A 155 -15.69 -1.49 23.27
C GLY A 155 -14.43 -1.74 24.11
N ARG A 156 -13.53 -2.63 23.68
CA ARG A 156 -12.32 -3.03 24.43
C ARG A 156 -11.18 -2.03 24.26
N SER A 157 -11.37 -0.82 24.80
CA SER A 157 -10.47 0.32 24.64
C SER A 157 -9.01 0.03 25.04
N ASP A 158 -8.79 -0.51 26.25
CA ASP A 158 -7.44 -0.80 26.76
C ASP A 158 -6.70 -1.85 25.91
N ASP A 159 -7.40 -2.89 25.47
CA ASP A 159 -6.83 -3.94 24.65
C ASP A 159 -6.50 -3.45 23.23
N LEU A 160 -7.37 -2.63 22.65
CA LEU A 160 -7.15 -1.97 21.36
C LEU A 160 -5.92 -1.06 21.43
N ARG A 161 -5.85 -0.20 22.45
CA ARG A 161 -4.71 0.71 22.68
C ARG A 161 -3.42 -0.07 22.84
N ARG A 162 -3.38 -1.05 23.74
CA ARG A 162 -2.18 -1.87 24.00
C ARG A 162 -1.69 -2.53 22.70
N ARG A 163 -2.59 -3.18 21.96
CA ARG A 163 -2.24 -3.87 20.70
C ARG A 163 -1.67 -2.91 19.64
N VAL A 164 -2.29 -1.75 19.46
CA VAL A 164 -1.85 -0.76 18.45
C VAL A 164 -0.51 -0.13 18.83
N TYR A 165 -0.30 0.19 20.11
CA TYR A 165 0.98 0.75 20.57
C TYR A 165 2.12 -0.28 20.55
N GLU A 166 1.87 -1.54 20.94
CA GLU A 166 2.86 -2.61 20.76
C GLU A 166 3.24 -2.79 19.29
N ALA A 167 2.27 -2.65 18.37
CA ALA A 167 2.54 -2.70 16.94
C ALA A 167 3.35 -1.49 16.45
N LYS A 168 3.01 -0.28 16.93
CA LYS A 168 3.77 0.94 16.69
C LYS A 168 5.24 0.75 17.08
N ASP A 169 5.51 0.32 18.30
CA ASP A 169 6.87 0.21 18.84
C ASP A 169 7.72 -0.81 18.07
N ARG A 170 7.11 -1.93 17.65
CA ARG A 170 7.82 -2.95 16.85
C ARG A 170 8.18 -2.44 15.45
N VAL A 171 7.25 -1.77 14.78
CA VAL A 171 7.40 -1.33 13.39
C VAL A 171 8.23 -0.05 13.29
N PHE A 172 7.93 0.94 14.14
CA PHE A 172 8.49 2.29 14.06
C PHE A 172 9.49 2.61 15.17
N GLY A 173 9.70 1.71 16.13
CA GLY A 173 10.58 1.96 17.27
C GLY A 173 9.90 2.75 18.38
N THR A 174 10.60 2.87 19.51
CA THR A 174 10.14 3.68 20.66
C THR A 174 10.58 5.13 20.49
N PHE A 175 10.13 6.00 21.40
CA PHE A 175 10.57 7.40 21.41
C PHE A 175 12.09 7.54 21.57
N GLU A 176 12.72 6.65 22.34
CA GLU A 176 14.16 6.64 22.59
C GLU A 176 14.97 6.05 21.42
N ASN A 177 14.35 5.17 20.62
CA ASN A 177 15.00 4.53 19.48
C ASN A 177 14.05 4.46 18.27
N PRO A 178 13.75 5.61 17.64
CA PRO A 178 12.88 5.65 16.48
C PRO A 178 13.53 4.98 15.26
N LYS A 179 12.74 4.19 14.53
CA LYS A 179 13.13 3.53 13.27
C LYS A 179 12.73 4.32 12.02
N TRP A 180 11.89 5.34 12.16
CA TRP A 180 11.56 6.26 11.06
C TRP A 180 12.65 7.30 10.84
N ALA A 181 12.62 7.96 9.68
CA ALA A 181 13.53 9.06 9.37
C ALA A 181 13.25 10.31 10.22
N GLU A 182 14.28 11.12 10.45
CA GLU A 182 14.18 12.38 11.21
C GLU A 182 13.14 13.33 10.60
N LYS A 183 13.11 13.46 9.27
CA LYS A 183 12.09 14.23 8.55
C LYS A 183 10.90 13.33 8.15
N PRO A 184 9.65 13.72 8.44
CA PRO A 184 8.46 12.98 7.99
C PRO A 184 8.42 12.81 6.47
N LEU A 185 7.85 11.69 6.01
CA LEU A 185 7.69 11.43 4.58
C LEU A 185 6.67 12.36 3.91
N LEU A 186 5.69 12.85 4.66
CA LEU A 186 4.62 13.75 4.20
C LEU A 186 4.51 14.97 5.12
N ASN A 187 4.14 16.11 4.52
CA ASN A 187 3.81 17.34 5.23
C ASN A 187 2.29 17.57 5.16
N ASP A 188 1.63 17.66 6.31
CA ASP A 188 0.17 17.81 6.42
C ASP A 188 -0.39 18.99 5.61
N GLY A 189 0.29 20.14 5.66
CA GLY A 189 -0.15 21.35 4.97
C GLY A 189 -0.10 21.27 3.44
N LEU A 190 0.60 20.27 2.89
CA LEU A 190 0.62 19.97 1.46
C LEU A 190 -0.55 19.06 1.06
N LEU A 191 -0.95 18.12 1.93
CA LEU A 191 -1.97 17.11 1.63
C LEU A 191 -3.39 17.69 1.56
N ASP A 192 -3.66 18.72 2.36
CA ASP A 192 -4.94 19.44 2.38
C ASP A 192 -5.28 20.13 1.04
N ARG A 193 -4.28 20.32 0.16
CA ARG A 193 -4.44 21.04 -1.12
C ARG A 193 -5.00 20.17 -2.24
N PHE A 194 -5.04 18.85 -2.07
CA PHE A 194 -5.32 17.88 -3.15
C PHE A 194 -6.60 17.05 -2.93
N GLY A 195 -7.67 17.70 -2.46
CA GLY A 195 -9.00 17.06 -2.30
C GLY A 195 -9.79 16.97 -3.60
N LEU A 196 -10.64 15.94 -3.71
CA LEU A 196 -11.61 15.79 -4.81
C LEU A 196 -12.99 16.42 -4.53
N GLY A 197 -13.24 16.82 -3.28
CA GLY A 197 -14.47 17.48 -2.83
C GLY A 197 -14.19 18.85 -2.20
N GLU A 198 -15.25 19.58 -1.88
CA GLU A 198 -15.17 20.87 -1.19
C GLU A 198 -14.62 20.70 0.22
N ARG A 199 -13.73 21.61 0.65
CA ARG A 199 -13.14 21.56 1.99
C ARG A 199 -14.24 21.85 3.03
N PRO A 200 -14.56 20.91 3.95
CA PRO A 200 -15.58 21.13 4.96
C PRO A 200 -15.09 22.16 5.99
N GLU A 201 -16.02 22.82 6.67
CA GLU A 201 -15.74 23.74 7.79
C GLU A 201 -15.05 23.03 8.96
N SER A 202 -15.35 21.73 9.15
CA SER A 202 -14.66 20.86 10.11
C SER A 202 -14.44 19.47 9.52
N VAL A 203 -13.25 18.90 9.75
CA VAL A 203 -12.92 17.54 9.32
C VAL A 203 -13.44 16.57 10.36
N LEU A 204 -14.19 15.55 9.92
CA LEU A 204 -14.69 14.51 10.82
C LEU A 204 -13.54 13.60 11.29
N PRO A 205 -13.40 13.36 12.61
CA PRO A 205 -12.42 12.43 13.14
C PRO A 205 -12.67 11.01 12.62
N ASN A 206 -11.62 10.31 12.19
CA ASN A 206 -11.72 8.95 11.65
C ASN A 206 -10.83 8.00 12.48
N ASN A 207 -11.31 6.78 12.71
CA ASN A 207 -10.55 5.75 13.44
C ASN A 207 -9.38 5.18 12.64
N HIS A 208 -9.39 5.36 11.31
CA HIS A 208 -8.37 4.90 10.39
C HIS A 208 -8.04 3.40 10.50
N LEU A 209 -9.06 2.54 10.67
CA LEU A 209 -8.93 1.07 10.76
C LEU A 209 -8.02 0.50 9.67
N SER A 210 -8.14 1.00 8.44
CA SER A 210 -7.28 0.61 7.31
C SER A 210 -5.78 0.76 7.61
N LEU A 211 -5.35 1.84 8.27
CA LEU A 211 -3.95 2.12 8.63
C LEU A 211 -3.54 1.38 9.91
N LEU A 212 -4.42 1.30 10.91
CA LEU A 212 -4.17 0.54 12.13
C LEU A 212 -3.89 -0.94 11.81
N ALA A 213 -4.69 -1.52 10.92
CA ALA A 213 -4.51 -2.89 10.46
C ALA A 213 -3.22 -3.10 9.66
N MET A 214 -2.72 -2.08 8.94
CA MET A 214 -1.42 -2.19 8.24
C MET A 214 -0.29 -2.36 9.24
N VAL A 215 -0.25 -1.52 10.27
CA VAL A 215 0.82 -1.56 11.28
C VAL A 215 0.74 -2.80 12.15
N ASP A 216 -0.47 -3.21 12.54
CA ASP A 216 -0.66 -4.48 13.25
C ASP A 216 -0.18 -5.67 12.39
N CYS A 217 -0.53 -5.71 11.11
CA CYS A 217 -0.07 -6.75 10.18
C CYS A 217 1.47 -6.77 10.07
N TRP A 218 2.11 -5.62 9.88
CA TRP A 218 3.56 -5.52 9.82
C TRP A 218 4.23 -5.99 11.12
N SER A 219 3.68 -5.57 12.26
CA SER A 219 4.13 -6.01 13.59
C SER A 219 4.05 -7.53 13.76
N LYS A 220 2.94 -8.16 13.38
CA LYS A 220 2.74 -9.61 13.50
C LYS A 220 3.69 -10.42 12.62
N LEU A 221 4.12 -9.86 11.48
CA LEU A 221 5.02 -10.52 10.53
C LEU A 221 6.49 -10.11 10.69
N GLY A 222 6.80 -9.20 11.64
CA GLY A 222 8.16 -8.69 11.82
C GLY A 222 8.66 -7.88 10.62
N ILE A 223 7.76 -7.21 9.90
CA ILE A 223 8.08 -6.36 8.75
C ILE A 223 8.34 -4.94 9.24
N VAL A 224 9.49 -4.37 8.87
CA VAL A 224 9.83 -2.97 9.10
C VAL A 224 9.95 -2.29 7.73
N PRO A 225 8.94 -1.51 7.29
CA PRO A 225 8.93 -0.94 5.94
C PRO A 225 10.13 -0.04 5.60
N TYR A 226 10.72 0.61 6.61
CA TYR A 226 11.90 1.47 6.44
C TYR A 226 13.16 0.70 6.02
N ASP A 227 13.28 -0.60 6.32
CA ASP A 227 14.43 -1.42 5.91
C ASP A 227 14.48 -1.61 4.39
N HIS A 228 13.35 -1.40 3.69
CA HIS A 228 13.21 -1.62 2.25
C HIS A 228 13.27 -0.33 1.42
N MET A 229 13.73 0.78 2.00
CA MET A 229 13.79 2.08 1.33
C MET A 229 14.69 2.11 0.09
N LEU A 230 15.62 1.15 -0.06
CA LEU A 230 16.46 0.99 -1.24
C LEU A 230 15.64 0.74 -2.53
N CYS A 231 14.49 0.07 -2.41
CA CYS A 231 13.57 -0.21 -3.51
C CYS A 231 12.34 0.71 -3.48
N SER A 232 12.41 1.82 -2.74
CA SER A 232 11.24 2.68 -2.53
C SER A 232 10.83 3.44 -3.79
N THR A 233 9.61 3.19 -4.24
CA THR A 233 8.95 4.00 -5.26
C THR A 233 8.32 5.25 -4.62
N PRO A 234 8.05 6.32 -5.39
CA PRO A 234 7.30 7.47 -4.88
C PRO A 234 5.94 7.08 -4.27
N LEU A 235 5.26 6.10 -4.86
CA LEU A 235 3.99 5.59 -4.33
C LEU A 235 4.17 4.82 -3.02
N PHE A 236 5.22 4.02 -2.87
CA PHE A 236 5.50 3.35 -1.61
C PHE A 236 5.75 4.37 -0.49
N ARG A 237 6.57 5.39 -0.75
CA ARG A 237 6.83 6.48 0.22
C ARG A 237 5.56 7.23 0.60
N LEU A 238 4.67 7.48 -0.37
CA LEU A 238 3.38 8.10 -0.12
C LEU A 238 2.53 7.23 0.83
N ARG A 239 2.40 5.94 0.54
CA ARG A 239 1.62 5.00 1.37
C ARG A 239 2.20 4.86 2.78
N LEU A 240 3.51 4.67 2.89
CA LEU A 240 4.21 4.60 4.18
C LEU A 240 4.05 5.90 4.95
N GLY A 241 4.14 7.04 4.29
CA GLY A 241 4.01 8.36 4.90
C GLY A 241 2.60 8.65 5.44
N VAL A 242 1.54 8.11 4.82
CA VAL A 242 0.18 8.21 5.37
C VAL A 242 0.09 7.46 6.70
N THR A 243 0.68 6.28 6.79
CA THR A 243 0.72 5.51 8.04
C THR A 243 1.63 6.16 9.07
N GLU A 244 2.81 6.64 8.66
CA GLU A 244 3.73 7.39 9.53
C GLU A 244 3.02 8.60 10.13
N ASN A 245 2.26 9.37 9.34
CA ASN A 245 1.58 10.56 9.82
C ASN A 245 0.65 10.32 11.02
N LEU A 246 -0.10 9.21 10.99
CA LEU A 246 -0.98 8.82 12.09
C LEU A 246 -0.20 8.32 13.32
N PHE A 247 0.84 7.51 13.10
CA PHE A 247 1.54 6.83 14.20
C PHE A 247 2.64 7.66 14.86
N ARG A 248 3.17 8.66 14.15
CA ARG A 248 4.22 9.56 14.63
C ARG A 248 3.71 10.57 15.66
N ASP A 249 2.43 10.93 15.58
CA ASP A 249 1.76 11.84 16.50
C ASP A 249 0.85 11.05 17.46
N SER A 250 1.26 10.96 18.73
CA SER A 250 0.52 10.20 19.74
C SER A 250 -0.86 10.80 20.04
N GLU A 251 -1.04 12.13 19.89
CA GLU A 251 -2.35 12.76 20.11
C GLU A 251 -3.32 12.38 18.99
N LYS A 252 -2.87 12.40 17.74
CA LYS A 252 -3.68 11.92 16.59
C LYS A 252 -4.01 10.45 16.72
N LEU A 253 -3.04 9.62 17.10
CA LEU A 253 -3.26 8.18 17.30
C LEU A 253 -4.29 7.94 18.41
N ASP A 254 -4.16 8.63 19.54
CA ASP A 254 -5.10 8.51 20.66
C ASP A 254 -6.50 8.98 20.31
N ALA A 255 -6.61 10.07 19.54
CA ALA A 255 -7.89 10.52 19.01
C ALA A 255 -8.52 9.47 18.09
N ALA A 256 -7.76 8.87 17.17
CA ALA A 256 -8.25 7.82 16.29
C ALA A 256 -8.74 6.59 17.08
N LEU A 257 -7.99 6.15 18.10
CA LEU A 257 -8.39 5.03 18.97
C LEU A 257 -9.65 5.33 19.79
N ARG A 258 -9.80 6.56 20.29
CA ARG A 258 -11.02 6.99 20.98
C ARG A 258 -12.23 6.98 20.04
N VAL A 259 -12.09 7.57 18.84
CA VAL A 259 -13.11 7.55 17.79
C VAL A 259 -13.48 6.11 17.42
N ALA A 260 -12.51 5.20 17.39
CA ALA A 260 -12.72 3.79 17.11
C ALA A 260 -13.68 3.09 18.09
N ILE A 261 -13.78 3.59 19.32
CA ILE A 261 -14.62 3.05 20.40
C ILE A 261 -15.93 3.83 20.52
N GLU A 262 -15.83 5.17 20.59
CA GLU A 262 -16.93 6.05 21.00
C GLU A 262 -17.79 6.54 19.83
N ASP A 263 -17.24 6.56 18.61
CA ASP A 263 -17.91 7.08 17.43
C ASP A 263 -18.37 5.94 16.51
N ASN A 264 -19.63 6.02 16.04
CA ASN A 264 -20.25 5.04 15.16
C ASN A 264 -20.43 5.51 13.72
N THR A 265 -20.02 6.72 13.38
CA THR A 265 -20.16 7.37 12.07
C THR A 265 -19.57 6.53 10.93
N PHE A 266 -18.42 5.88 11.19
CA PHE A 266 -17.72 5.04 10.21
C PHE A 266 -17.94 3.54 10.41
N ARG A 267 -18.69 3.12 11.44
CA ARG A 267 -18.77 1.71 11.87
C ARG A 267 -19.32 0.77 10.80
N SER A 268 -20.29 1.25 10.03
CA SER A 268 -20.88 0.52 8.90
C SER A 268 -19.86 0.36 7.77
N ASP A 269 -19.15 1.43 7.43
CA ASP A 269 -18.13 1.44 6.39
C ASP A 269 -16.94 0.53 6.78
N ASP A 270 -16.58 0.50 8.06
CA ASP A 270 -15.56 -0.40 8.62
C ASP A 270 -15.96 -1.88 8.59
N LEU A 271 -17.26 -2.18 8.69
CA LEU A 271 -17.79 -3.54 8.52
C LEU A 271 -17.58 -4.00 7.08
N GLU A 272 -18.02 -3.18 6.11
CA GLU A 272 -17.81 -3.46 4.68
C GLU A 272 -16.33 -3.54 4.33
N PHE A 273 -15.49 -2.71 4.96
CA PHE A 273 -14.05 -2.79 4.83
C PHE A 273 -13.48 -4.13 5.30
N THR A 274 -13.93 -4.61 6.46
CA THR A 274 -13.54 -5.91 7.02
C THR A 274 -13.98 -7.06 6.10
N PHE A 275 -15.18 -6.98 5.52
CA PHE A 275 -15.67 -7.97 4.56
C PHE A 275 -14.85 -7.95 3.26
N ALA A 276 -14.53 -6.77 2.76
CA ALA A 276 -13.70 -6.61 1.58
C ALA A 276 -12.30 -7.21 1.79
N ALA A 277 -11.64 -6.91 2.91
CA ALA A 277 -10.31 -7.43 3.23
C ALA A 277 -10.28 -8.97 3.26
N ARG A 278 -11.27 -9.59 3.90
CA ARG A 278 -11.41 -11.06 3.90
C ARG A 278 -11.65 -11.62 2.51
N GLY A 279 -12.54 -11.02 1.74
CA GLY A 279 -12.82 -11.49 0.38
C GLY A 279 -11.60 -11.43 -0.55
N TRP A 280 -10.74 -10.41 -0.42
CA TRP A 280 -9.47 -10.37 -1.15
C TRP A 280 -8.49 -11.46 -0.69
N ALA A 281 -8.37 -11.68 0.62
CA ALA A 281 -7.53 -12.74 1.18
C ALA A 281 -7.98 -14.14 0.74
N GLU A 282 -9.29 -14.40 0.68
CA GLU A 282 -9.85 -15.66 0.18
C GLU A 282 -9.50 -15.90 -1.30
N CYS A 283 -9.67 -14.87 -2.16
CA CYS A 283 -9.28 -14.96 -3.57
C CYS A 283 -7.79 -15.31 -3.72
N VAL A 284 -6.95 -14.71 -2.89
CA VAL A 284 -5.50 -14.89 -2.93
C VAL A 284 -5.07 -16.28 -2.44
N ASN A 285 -5.63 -16.72 -1.31
CA ASN A 285 -5.30 -18.02 -0.72
C ASN A 285 -5.72 -19.18 -1.61
N LEU A 286 -6.89 -19.07 -2.26
CA LEU A 286 -7.39 -20.07 -3.20
C LEU A 286 -6.77 -19.95 -4.60
N GLY A 287 -6.07 -18.85 -4.90
CA GLY A 287 -5.48 -18.60 -6.20
C GLY A 287 -6.51 -18.35 -7.31
N HIS A 288 -7.69 -17.85 -6.97
CA HIS A 288 -8.81 -17.66 -7.90
C HIS A 288 -8.67 -16.35 -8.68
N PHE A 289 -7.94 -16.39 -9.81
CA PHE A 289 -7.76 -15.22 -10.68
C PHE A 289 -9.10 -14.67 -11.23
N ASP A 290 -10.04 -15.54 -11.60
CA ASP A 290 -11.33 -15.11 -12.15
C ASP A 290 -12.20 -14.39 -11.11
N THR A 291 -12.28 -14.93 -9.89
CA THR A 291 -13.00 -14.27 -8.79
C THR A 291 -12.34 -12.94 -8.43
N TRP A 292 -11.00 -12.86 -8.43
CA TRP A 292 -10.30 -11.60 -8.24
C TRP A 292 -10.67 -10.59 -9.32
N LYS A 293 -10.63 -11.00 -10.59
CA LYS A 293 -10.97 -10.16 -11.75
C LYS A 293 -12.38 -9.60 -11.62
N GLU A 294 -13.37 -10.45 -11.38
CA GLU A 294 -14.77 -10.01 -11.27
C GLU A 294 -14.96 -9.00 -10.13
N ARG A 295 -14.39 -9.27 -8.95
CA ARG A 295 -14.43 -8.34 -7.81
C ARG A 295 -13.81 -6.99 -8.14
N PHE A 296 -12.69 -7.00 -8.88
CA PHE A 296 -12.00 -5.79 -9.31
C PHE A 296 -12.81 -5.03 -10.36
N ASP A 297 -13.24 -5.70 -11.43
CA ASP A 297 -13.89 -5.08 -12.58
C ASP A 297 -15.22 -4.43 -12.20
N VAL A 298 -16.05 -5.09 -11.37
CA VAL A 298 -17.32 -4.50 -10.89
C VAL A 298 -17.06 -3.22 -10.07
N THR A 299 -16.04 -3.24 -9.22
CA THR A 299 -15.68 -2.08 -8.41
C THR A 299 -15.06 -0.97 -9.27
N GLN A 300 -14.25 -1.34 -10.26
CA GLN A 300 -13.65 -0.43 -11.23
C GLN A 300 -14.72 0.29 -12.04
N GLN A 301 -15.73 -0.42 -12.54
CA GLN A 301 -16.84 0.15 -13.32
C GLN A 301 -17.59 1.23 -12.53
N PHE A 302 -17.81 1.03 -11.24
CA PHE A 302 -18.45 2.02 -10.37
C PHE A 302 -17.65 3.34 -10.28
N PHE A 303 -16.32 3.27 -10.16
CA PHE A 303 -15.47 4.46 -10.08
C PHE A 303 -15.05 5.03 -11.43
N GLN A 304 -15.30 4.33 -12.54
CA GLN A 304 -14.86 4.70 -13.89
C GLN A 304 -15.21 6.15 -14.27
N PRO A 305 -16.42 6.69 -13.98
CA PRO A 305 -16.76 8.07 -14.32
C PRO A 305 -15.89 9.12 -13.62
N ARG A 306 -15.19 8.74 -12.54
CA ARG A 306 -14.41 9.63 -11.67
C ARG A 306 -12.90 9.54 -11.92
N PHE A 307 -12.44 8.60 -12.75
CA PHE A 307 -11.00 8.42 -12.99
C PHE A 307 -10.33 9.61 -13.65
N ALA A 308 -10.99 10.29 -14.60
CA ALA A 308 -10.37 11.40 -15.33
C ALA A 308 -9.94 12.54 -14.37
N SER A 309 -10.86 13.01 -13.52
CA SER A 309 -10.56 14.04 -12.52
C SER A 309 -9.58 13.55 -11.46
N ALA A 310 -9.73 12.31 -11.00
CA ALA A 310 -8.85 11.72 -9.99
C ALA A 310 -7.40 11.54 -10.46
N ILE A 311 -7.19 11.17 -11.72
CA ILE A 311 -5.85 11.04 -12.30
C ILE A 311 -5.18 12.41 -12.38
N GLN A 312 -5.92 13.46 -12.74
CA GLN A 312 -5.39 14.81 -12.80
C GLN A 312 -4.91 15.28 -11.41
N VAL A 313 -5.80 15.28 -10.41
CA VAL A 313 -5.48 15.70 -9.03
C VAL A 313 -4.36 14.83 -8.44
N GLY A 314 -4.43 13.51 -8.66
CA GLY A 314 -3.42 12.58 -8.19
C GLY A 314 -2.05 12.83 -8.82
N ASN A 315 -1.96 13.28 -10.07
CA ASN A 315 -0.68 13.60 -10.72
C ASN A 315 -0.09 14.92 -10.20
N GLU A 316 -0.93 15.93 -9.97
CA GLU A 316 -0.53 17.20 -9.35
C GLU A 316 0.03 16.96 -7.94
N MET A 317 -0.65 16.14 -7.13
CA MET A 317 -0.18 15.75 -5.80
C MET A 317 1.20 15.08 -5.85
N MET A 318 1.40 14.14 -6.79
CA MET A 318 2.68 13.45 -6.93
C MET A 318 3.82 14.39 -7.35
N ARG A 319 3.55 15.36 -8.23
CA ARG A 319 4.55 16.37 -8.62
C ARG A 319 4.96 17.23 -7.44
N ALA A 320 3.98 17.76 -6.70
CA ALA A 320 4.24 18.61 -5.54
C ALA A 320 5.06 17.89 -4.45
N LEU A 321 4.78 16.59 -4.22
CA LEU A 321 5.54 15.75 -3.29
C LEU A 321 6.98 15.47 -3.73
N LEU A 322 7.26 15.47 -5.04
CA LEU A 322 8.61 15.29 -5.57
C LEU A 322 9.40 16.60 -5.46
N GLU A 323 8.77 17.74 -5.77
CA GLU A 323 9.36 19.07 -5.71
C GLU A 323 9.68 19.49 -4.26
N SER A 324 8.84 19.13 -3.29
CA SER A 324 9.06 19.44 -1.88
C SER A 324 10.24 18.70 -1.25
N LYS A 325 10.88 17.75 -1.96
CA LYS A 325 12.08 17.03 -1.51
C LYS A 325 13.37 17.60 -2.07
N THR A 326 13.28 18.43 -3.11
CA THR A 326 14.43 19.08 -3.75
C THR A 326 14.76 20.46 -3.17
N GLY A 327 13.92 20.98 -2.26
CA GLY A 327 14.18 22.20 -1.47
C GLY A 327 14.38 21.87 0.00
#